data_AF-A0A4Q9P984-F1
#
_entry.id   AF-A0A4Q9P984-F1
#
_cell.length_a   1.000
_cell.length_b   1.000
_cell.length_c   1.000
_cell.angle_alpha   90.00
_cell.angle_beta   90.00
_cell.angle_gamma   90.00
#
_symmetry.space_group_name_H-M   'P 1'
#
loop_
_entity.id
_entity.type
_entity.pdbx_description
1 polymer ?
#
loop_
_entity_poly.entity_id
_entity_poly.type
_entity_poly.pdbx_seq_one_letter_code
_entity_poly.pdbx_strand_id
1 'polypeptide(L)'
;MFTATMLLRVAVAAFVASLAFVTAMPSFEGYTSWDSIGNLVPGMSYLEGLGPATTQGAANHVPFYLSIAATRGNPGNVTMYRNRSPPLFYIHQSQLWHYHNESTILPVNVHNSTGTGQLPLQMIAGTKPDGVPGGRWRWQGTMLFYENGAQDNQGLFYACADVNGLNGMFLFLQCSPPPPGCTPFTVHSFSSNRMT
;
A
#
# COMPACT_ATOMS: atom_id res chain seq x y z
N MET A 1 -64.23 14.12 14.89
CA MET A 1 -63.19 15.19 14.87
C MET A 1 -61.79 14.62 15.19
N PHE A 2 -61.37 13.48 14.62
CA PHE A 2 -60.08 12.83 14.95
C PHE A 2 -59.12 12.68 13.76
N THR A 3 -59.50 13.13 12.57
CA THR A 3 -58.77 12.87 11.32
C THR A 3 -57.60 13.83 11.10
N ALA A 4 -57.77 15.12 11.41
CA ALA A 4 -56.75 16.14 11.14
C ALA A 4 -55.50 15.99 12.03
N THR A 5 -55.68 15.68 13.32
CA THR A 5 -54.57 15.48 14.28
C THR A 5 -53.78 14.21 14.00
N MET A 6 -54.43 13.17 13.48
CA MET A 6 -53.77 11.92 13.07
C MET A 6 -52.93 12.12 11.80
N LEU A 7 -53.46 12.85 10.80
CA LEU A 7 -52.73 13.16 9.56
C LEU A 7 -51.49 14.02 9.83
N LEU A 8 -51.58 15.00 10.71
CA LEU A 8 -50.45 15.85 11.09
C LEU A 8 -49.33 15.03 11.76
N ARG A 9 -49.69 14.09 12.66
CA ARG A 9 -48.70 13.22 13.33
C ARG A 9 -47.99 12.28 12.36
N VAL A 10 -48.71 11.73 11.38
CA VAL A 10 -48.14 10.87 10.34
C VAL A 10 -47.20 11.68 9.42
N ALA A 11 -47.59 12.90 9.04
CA ALA A 11 -46.74 13.77 8.22
C ALA A 11 -45.45 14.17 8.93
N VAL A 12 -45.52 14.50 10.23
CA VAL A 12 -44.34 14.82 11.05
C VAL A 12 -43.44 13.58 11.20
N ALA A 13 -44.00 12.40 11.46
CA ALA A 13 -43.22 11.17 11.56
C ALA A 13 -42.51 10.82 10.24
N ALA A 14 -43.19 10.98 9.10
CA ALA A 14 -42.60 10.75 7.78
C ALA A 14 -41.46 11.74 7.46
N PHE A 15 -41.63 13.02 7.84
CA PHE A 15 -40.60 14.05 7.65
C PHE A 15 -39.38 13.84 8.56
N VAL A 16 -39.57 13.41 9.81
CA VAL A 16 -38.46 13.09 10.71
C VAL A 16 -37.73 11.82 10.25
N ALA A 17 -38.46 10.83 9.75
CA ALA A 17 -37.86 9.61 9.20
C ALA A 17 -36.98 9.89 7.97
N SER A 18 -37.40 10.77 7.06
CA SER A 18 -36.59 11.13 5.88
C SER A 18 -35.29 11.86 6.25
N LEU A 19 -35.30 12.69 7.31
CA LEU A 19 -34.09 13.36 7.81
C LEU A 19 -33.07 12.36 8.41
N ALA A 20 -33.54 11.29 9.06
CA ALA A 20 -32.66 10.24 9.60
C ALA A 20 -31.97 9.39 8.50
N PHE A 21 -32.57 9.28 7.30
CA PHE A 21 -31.93 8.61 6.16
C PHE A 21 -30.80 9.44 5.54
N VAL A 22 -30.85 10.78 5.63
CA VAL A 22 -29.80 11.65 5.07
C VAL A 22 -28.53 11.61 5.93
N THR A 23 -28.65 11.45 7.25
CA THR A 23 -27.50 11.28 8.15
C THR A 23 -26.81 9.91 8.04
N ALA A 24 -27.41 8.96 7.31
CA ALA A 24 -26.83 7.66 7.03
C ALA A 24 -26.03 7.64 5.71
N MET A 25 -26.03 8.73 4.94
CA MET A 25 -25.03 8.88 3.90
C MET A 25 -23.70 9.24 4.58
N PRO A 26 -22.61 8.47 4.35
CA PRO A 26 -21.30 8.88 4.82
C PRO A 26 -20.98 10.23 4.17
N SER A 27 -21.12 11.33 4.92
CA SER A 27 -20.61 12.62 4.50
C SER A 27 -19.10 12.55 4.62
N PHE A 28 -18.42 12.52 3.48
CA PHE A 28 -16.96 12.66 3.40
C PHE A 28 -16.57 14.12 3.68
N GLU A 29 -16.92 14.64 4.85
CA GLU A 29 -16.47 15.95 5.32
C GLU A 29 -14.94 15.89 5.53
N GLY A 30 -14.20 16.71 4.76
CA GLY A 30 -12.74 16.80 4.82
C GLY A 30 -11.99 16.46 3.52
N TYR A 31 -12.68 15.99 2.47
CA TYR A 31 -12.05 15.69 1.17
C TYR A 31 -12.19 16.86 0.20
N THR A 32 -11.22 17.78 0.18
CA THR A 32 -11.19 18.93 -0.74
C THR A 32 -10.39 18.70 -2.03
N SER A 33 -9.90 17.48 -2.28
CA SER A 33 -9.18 17.14 -3.52
C SER A 33 -9.71 15.84 -4.12
N TRP A 34 -10.38 15.96 -5.26
CA TRP A 34 -10.94 14.85 -6.05
C TRP A 34 -9.98 14.39 -7.15
N ASP A 35 -8.73 14.10 -6.79
CA ASP A 35 -7.80 13.46 -7.72
C ASP A 35 -7.89 11.94 -7.56
N SER A 36 -8.93 11.35 -8.18
CA SER A 36 -9.15 9.92 -8.50
C SER A 36 -10.42 9.30 -7.89
N ILE A 37 -11.54 9.40 -8.61
CA ILE A 37 -12.80 8.66 -8.36
C ILE A 37 -12.63 7.12 -8.60
N GLY A 38 -11.42 6.63 -8.87
CA GLY A 38 -11.16 5.22 -9.22
C GLY A 38 -10.89 4.26 -8.06
N ASN A 39 -10.77 4.73 -6.81
CA ASN A 39 -10.26 3.90 -5.71
C ASN A 39 -11.33 3.58 -4.66
N LEU A 40 -12.06 2.49 -4.86
CA LEU A 40 -13.07 1.95 -3.93
C LEU A 40 -12.49 1.41 -2.61
N VAL A 41 -11.16 1.35 -2.48
CA VAL A 41 -10.47 0.89 -1.27
C VAL A 41 -9.74 2.07 -0.61
N PRO A 42 -10.17 2.51 0.58
CA PRO A 42 -9.52 3.60 1.31
C PRO A 42 -8.04 3.31 1.59
N GLY A 43 -7.18 4.30 1.32
CA GLY A 43 -5.73 4.21 1.60
C GLY A 43 -4.89 3.55 0.50
N MET A 44 -5.46 3.31 -0.69
CA MET A 44 -4.69 2.94 -1.87
C MET A 44 -3.82 4.08 -2.36
N SER A 45 -2.55 3.78 -2.62
CA SER A 45 -1.54 4.74 -3.05
C SER A 45 -0.46 4.08 -3.89
N TYR A 46 0.20 4.86 -4.74
CA TYR A 46 1.45 4.44 -5.36
C TYR A 46 2.56 4.52 -4.32
N LEU A 47 3.46 3.52 -4.34
CA LEU A 47 4.59 3.47 -3.41
C LEU A 47 5.87 3.89 -4.13
N GLU A 48 6.45 5.00 -3.69
CA GLU A 48 7.65 5.60 -4.25
C GLU A 48 8.91 5.18 -3.51
N GLY A 49 9.92 4.76 -4.24
CA GLY A 49 11.25 4.46 -3.71
C GLY A 49 12.15 5.68 -3.73
N LEU A 50 12.69 6.06 -2.57
CA LEU A 50 13.78 7.02 -2.46
C LEU A 50 15.10 6.27 -2.23
N GLY A 51 16.03 6.37 -3.16
CA GLY A 51 17.36 5.76 -3.10
C GLY A 51 18.49 6.76 -3.35
N PRO A 52 19.76 6.34 -3.26
CA PRO A 52 20.93 7.24 -3.33
C PRO A 52 21.12 7.96 -4.68
N ALA A 53 20.44 7.51 -5.74
CA ALA A 53 20.46 8.13 -7.07
C ALA A 53 19.17 8.91 -7.41
N THR A 54 18.39 9.33 -6.41
CA THR A 54 17.19 10.13 -6.65
C THR A 54 17.56 11.54 -7.10
N THR A 55 17.28 11.85 -8.37
CA THR A 55 17.33 13.21 -8.91
C THR A 55 16.02 13.95 -8.67
N GLN A 56 15.50 13.92 -7.44
CA GLN A 56 14.29 14.67 -7.07
C GLN A 56 14.52 16.15 -7.44
N GLY A 57 13.60 16.73 -8.22
CA GLY A 57 13.67 18.11 -8.70
C GLY A 57 14.24 18.33 -10.12
N ALA A 58 14.66 17.27 -10.83
CA ALA A 58 15.05 17.39 -12.25
C ALA A 58 13.82 17.41 -13.17
N ALA A 59 13.84 18.23 -14.24
CA ALA A 59 12.70 18.48 -15.14
C ALA A 59 12.13 17.24 -15.85
N ASN A 60 12.86 16.12 -15.90
CA ASN A 60 12.44 14.85 -16.49
C ASN A 60 12.53 13.66 -15.50
N HIS A 61 12.42 13.94 -14.20
CA HIS A 61 12.50 12.91 -13.17
C HIS A 61 11.27 11.97 -13.21
N VAL A 62 11.50 10.69 -13.49
CA VAL A 62 10.49 9.64 -13.30
C VAL A 62 10.79 8.92 -11.99
N PRO A 63 9.96 9.02 -10.94
CA PRO A 63 10.21 8.36 -9.67
C PRO A 63 10.35 6.85 -9.82
N PHE A 64 11.06 6.22 -8.88
CA PHE A 64 11.04 4.77 -8.73
C PHE A 64 9.76 4.39 -8.02
N TYR A 65 9.07 3.37 -8.52
CA TYR A 65 7.86 2.85 -7.89
C TYR A 65 8.00 1.37 -7.57
N LEU A 66 7.46 0.99 -6.41
CA LEU A 66 7.29 -0.41 -6.07
C LEU A 66 6.40 -1.08 -7.11
N SER A 67 6.83 -2.21 -7.64
CA SER A 67 6.19 -2.88 -8.75
C SER A 67 6.32 -4.40 -8.62
N ILE A 68 5.58 -5.15 -9.42
CA ILE A 68 5.64 -6.62 -9.44
C ILE A 68 6.25 -7.07 -10.76
N ALA A 69 7.29 -7.90 -10.68
CA ALA A 69 8.00 -8.48 -11.82
C ALA A 69 7.24 -9.71 -12.36
N ALA A 70 5.98 -9.52 -12.74
CA ALA A 70 5.15 -10.54 -13.35
C ALA A 70 4.18 -9.92 -14.37
N THR A 71 3.59 -10.76 -15.20
CA THR A 71 2.45 -10.35 -16.03
C THR A 71 1.30 -9.90 -15.14
N ARG A 72 0.54 -8.92 -15.63
CA ARG A 72 -0.58 -8.30 -14.92
C ARG A 72 -1.54 -9.38 -14.36
N GLY A 73 -1.81 -9.30 -13.05
CA GLY A 73 -2.72 -10.19 -12.34
C GLY A 73 -2.08 -11.46 -11.78
N ASN A 74 -0.82 -11.72 -12.09
CA ASN A 74 -0.12 -12.89 -11.59
C ASN A 74 0.77 -12.56 -10.38
N PRO A 75 0.95 -13.53 -9.47
CA PRO A 75 1.96 -13.48 -8.43
C PRO A 75 3.36 -13.27 -9.00
N GLY A 76 4.23 -12.63 -8.24
CA GLY A 76 5.61 -12.39 -8.66
C GLY A 76 6.46 -11.67 -7.63
N ASN A 77 7.74 -11.58 -7.93
CA ASN A 77 8.69 -10.87 -7.08
C ASN A 77 8.35 -9.38 -7.06
N VAL A 78 8.38 -8.79 -5.87
CA VAL A 78 8.29 -7.34 -5.76
C VAL A 78 9.65 -6.76 -6.16
N THR A 79 9.60 -5.66 -6.90
CA THR A 79 10.76 -5.00 -7.50
C THR A 79 10.59 -3.48 -7.44
N MET A 80 11.62 -2.75 -7.82
CA MET A 80 11.62 -1.29 -7.85
C MET A 80 12.14 -0.83 -9.21
N TYR A 81 11.30 -0.13 -9.98
CA TYR A 81 11.72 0.46 -11.25
C TYR A 81 10.92 1.72 -11.59
N ARG A 82 11.41 2.48 -12.56
CA ARG A 82 10.74 3.69 -13.05
C ARG A 82 9.54 3.28 -13.90
N ASN A 83 8.35 3.57 -13.41
CA ASN A 83 7.10 3.18 -14.05
C ASN A 83 6.21 4.41 -14.26
N ARG A 84 5.70 4.61 -15.48
CA ARG A 84 4.74 5.69 -15.78
C ARG A 84 3.32 5.38 -15.32
N SER A 85 3.03 4.10 -15.07
CA SER A 85 1.74 3.62 -14.59
C SER A 85 1.98 2.68 -13.41
N PRO A 86 2.42 3.20 -12.25
CA PRO A 86 2.73 2.39 -11.09
C PRO A 86 1.50 1.66 -10.54
N PRO A 87 1.68 0.46 -9.97
CA PRO A 87 0.59 -0.25 -9.31
C PRO A 87 0.22 0.39 -7.97
N LEU A 88 -1.01 0.12 -7.53
CA LEU A 88 -1.55 0.64 -6.27
C LEU A 88 -1.35 -0.36 -5.14
N PHE A 89 -1.03 0.15 -3.96
CA PHE A 89 -0.89 -0.64 -2.75
C PHE A 89 -1.60 0.02 -1.57
N TYR A 90 -1.96 -0.80 -0.58
CA TYR A 90 -2.53 -0.34 0.68
C TYR A 90 -2.22 -1.32 1.81
N ILE A 91 -2.28 -0.84 3.06
CA ILE A 91 -2.17 -1.69 4.24
C ILE A 91 -3.56 -1.89 4.85
N HIS A 92 -3.94 -3.14 5.06
CA HIS A 92 -5.15 -3.52 5.79
C HIS A 92 -4.83 -4.68 6.72
N GLN A 93 -5.21 -4.56 8.00
CA GLN A 93 -4.93 -5.56 9.05
C GLN A 93 -3.45 -5.95 9.16
N SER A 94 -2.54 -4.97 9.12
CA SER A 94 -1.08 -5.17 9.15
C SER A 94 -0.51 -5.97 7.98
N GLN A 95 -1.28 -6.13 6.90
CA GLN A 95 -0.85 -6.78 5.67
C GLN A 95 -0.80 -5.74 4.55
N LEU A 96 0.28 -5.75 3.76
CA LEU A 96 0.39 -4.95 2.55
C LEU A 96 -0.26 -5.71 1.40
N TRP A 97 -1.09 -5.00 0.63
CA TRP A 97 -1.86 -5.54 -0.47
C TRP A 97 -1.54 -4.77 -1.75
N HIS A 98 -1.36 -5.50 -2.84
CA HIS A 98 -1.30 -4.98 -4.19
C HIS A 98 -2.69 -5.06 -4.82
N TYR A 99 -3.23 -3.91 -5.20
CA TYR A 99 -4.45 -3.82 -5.96
C TYR A 99 -4.14 -3.97 -7.45
N HIS A 100 -4.62 -5.06 -8.05
CA HIS A 100 -4.48 -5.27 -9.48
C HIS A 100 -5.70 -4.78 -10.25
N ASN A 101 -6.89 -5.20 -9.80
CA ASN A 101 -8.19 -4.86 -10.35
C ASN A 101 -9.29 -5.17 -9.30
N GLU A 102 -10.55 -4.99 -9.67
CA GLU A 102 -11.72 -5.20 -8.80
C GLU A 102 -11.88 -6.66 -8.32
N SER A 103 -11.32 -7.63 -9.06
CA SER A 103 -11.45 -9.07 -8.79
C SER A 103 -10.19 -9.72 -8.20
N THR A 104 -9.05 -9.04 -8.25
CA THR A 104 -7.73 -9.59 -7.91
C THR A 104 -6.96 -8.59 -7.06
N ILE A 105 -6.73 -8.99 -5.81
CA ILE A 105 -5.88 -8.30 -4.87
C ILE A 105 -4.88 -9.31 -4.34
N LEU A 106 -3.60 -8.96 -4.39
CA LEU A 106 -2.51 -9.88 -4.06
C LEU A 106 -1.81 -9.42 -2.77
N PRO A 107 -1.69 -10.26 -1.73
CA PRO A 107 -0.90 -9.91 -0.56
C PRO A 107 0.59 -9.88 -0.89
N VAL A 108 1.28 -8.87 -0.39
CA VAL A 108 2.74 -8.77 -0.42
C VAL A 108 3.32 -9.47 0.81
N ASN A 109 3.85 -10.66 0.58
CA ASN A 109 4.44 -11.51 1.60
C ASN A 109 5.95 -11.28 1.66
N VAL A 110 6.52 -11.62 2.81
CA VAL A 110 7.98 -11.63 3.00
C VAL A 110 8.40 -13.06 3.26
N HIS A 111 9.23 -13.62 2.40
CA HIS A 111 9.72 -14.99 2.49
C HIS A 111 11.21 -15.03 2.81
N ASN A 112 11.62 -16.08 3.51
CA ASN A 112 13.04 -16.36 3.70
C ASN A 112 13.65 -16.78 2.35
N SER A 113 14.61 -16.01 1.86
CA SER A 113 15.24 -16.26 0.58
C SER A 113 16.54 -17.01 0.79
N THR A 114 16.57 -18.29 0.43
CA THR A 114 17.84 -19.04 0.31
C THR A 114 18.50 -18.84 -1.06
N GLY A 115 17.85 -18.10 -1.98
CA GLY A 115 18.28 -17.95 -3.37
C GLY A 115 19.43 -16.98 -3.57
N THR A 116 19.67 -16.06 -2.63
CA THR A 116 20.79 -15.13 -2.67
C THR A 116 21.60 -15.28 -1.38
N GLY A 117 22.87 -15.70 -1.50
CA GLY A 117 23.69 -16.08 -0.33
C GLY A 117 23.98 -14.95 0.67
N GLN A 118 23.57 -13.71 0.36
CA GLN A 118 23.82 -12.52 1.18
C GLN A 118 22.55 -11.83 1.68
N LEU A 119 21.34 -12.20 1.22
CA LEU A 119 20.08 -11.50 1.55
C LEU A 119 19.11 -12.43 2.28
N PRO A 120 18.50 -12.00 3.41
CA PRO A 120 17.75 -12.91 4.25
C PRO A 120 16.26 -12.98 3.88
N LEU A 121 15.63 -11.86 3.56
CA LEU A 121 14.18 -11.80 3.36
C LEU A 121 13.82 -11.11 2.05
N GLN A 122 12.92 -11.72 1.28
CA GLN A 122 12.48 -11.24 -0.03
C GLN A 122 10.98 -10.95 -0.06
N MET A 123 10.61 -9.85 -0.70
CA MET A 123 9.23 -9.45 -0.90
C MET A 123 8.64 -10.10 -2.17
N ILE A 124 7.48 -10.76 -2.02
CA ILE A 124 6.79 -11.47 -3.10
C ILE A 124 5.29 -11.19 -3.01
N ALA A 125 4.69 -10.77 -4.12
CA ALA A 125 3.24 -10.70 -4.24
C ALA A 125 2.70 -12.11 -4.52
N GLY A 126 1.98 -12.69 -3.57
CA GLY A 126 1.43 -14.05 -3.63
C GLY A 126 -0.06 -14.10 -3.94
N THR A 127 -0.65 -15.30 -4.04
CA THR A 127 -2.11 -15.47 -4.15
C THR A 127 -2.82 -15.51 -2.80
N LYS A 128 -2.07 -15.77 -1.72
CA LYS A 128 -2.59 -15.93 -0.36
C LYS A 128 -1.65 -15.26 0.65
N PRO A 129 -2.16 -14.74 1.77
CA PRO A 129 -1.30 -14.23 2.84
C PRO A 129 -0.44 -15.36 3.39
N ASP A 130 0.86 -15.16 3.37
CA ASP A 130 1.87 -16.15 3.77
C ASP A 130 3.17 -15.41 4.14
N GLY A 131 4.25 -16.13 4.40
CA GLY A 131 5.56 -15.58 4.68
C GLY A 131 6.00 -15.80 6.13
N VAL A 132 6.94 -14.97 6.59
CA VAL A 132 7.52 -15.14 7.93
C VAL A 132 6.43 -14.94 9.00
N PRO A 133 6.22 -15.93 9.90
CA PRO A 133 5.22 -15.83 10.97
C PRO A 133 5.46 -14.61 11.86
N GLY A 134 4.38 -13.92 12.24
CA GLY A 134 4.44 -12.72 13.08
C GLY A 134 4.87 -11.44 12.35
N GLY A 135 5.14 -11.52 11.05
CA GLY A 135 5.44 -10.37 10.20
C GLY A 135 4.26 -9.40 10.06
N ARG A 136 4.56 -8.10 10.08
CA ARG A 136 3.55 -7.03 9.98
C ARG A 136 4.06 -5.88 9.14
N TRP A 137 3.18 -5.32 8.33
CA TRP A 137 3.39 -4.11 7.57
C TRP A 137 2.80 -2.91 8.31
N ARG A 138 3.57 -1.82 8.40
CA ARG A 138 3.14 -0.60 9.06
C ARG A 138 3.62 0.64 8.31
N TRP A 139 2.83 1.71 8.40
CA TRP A 139 3.26 3.06 8.01
C TRP A 139 3.85 3.79 9.22
N GLN A 140 4.98 4.46 9.03
CA GLN A 140 5.52 5.45 9.96
C GLN A 140 5.72 6.77 9.23
N GLY A 141 4.79 7.71 9.45
CA GLY A 141 4.63 8.85 8.55
C GLY A 141 4.30 8.34 7.14
N THR A 142 5.09 8.76 6.14
CA THR A 142 4.94 8.27 4.76
C THR A 142 5.71 6.99 4.49
N MET A 143 6.63 6.58 5.37
CA MET A 143 7.58 5.49 5.11
C MET A 143 7.00 4.11 5.51
N LEU A 144 7.24 3.12 4.66
CA LEU A 144 6.83 1.72 4.85
C LEU A 144 7.83 0.98 5.74
N PHE A 145 7.31 0.25 6.72
CA PHE A 145 8.08 -0.61 7.60
C PHE A 145 7.53 -2.05 7.54
N TYR A 146 8.45 -3.00 7.69
CA TYR A 146 8.15 -4.39 7.98
C TYR A 146 8.72 -4.75 9.34
N GLU A 147 7.87 -5.26 10.22
CA GLU A 147 8.16 -5.58 11.61
C GLU A 147 7.97 -7.07 11.85
N ASN A 148 8.82 -7.66 12.68
CA ASN A 148 8.64 -9.01 13.19
C ASN A 148 9.06 -9.06 14.66
N GLY A 149 8.07 -9.13 15.55
CA GLY A 149 8.31 -9.10 17.00
C GLY A 149 8.89 -7.76 17.45
N ALA A 150 10.10 -7.79 18.03
CA ALA A 150 10.82 -6.60 18.50
C ALA A 150 11.79 -6.02 17.45
N GLN A 151 11.87 -6.63 16.27
CA GLN A 151 12.78 -6.24 15.19
C GLN A 151 11.99 -5.63 14.03
N ASP A 152 12.62 -4.70 13.31
CA ASP A 152 12.08 -4.08 12.12
C ASP A 152 13.17 -3.92 11.06
N ASN A 153 12.76 -3.55 9.84
CA ASN A 153 13.68 -3.29 8.75
C ASN A 153 14.24 -1.86 8.70
N GLN A 154 13.96 -1.04 9.71
CA GLN A 154 14.36 0.36 9.79
C GLN A 154 13.90 1.21 8.59
N GLY A 155 12.86 0.76 7.88
CA GLY A 155 12.37 1.37 6.65
C GLY A 155 13.29 1.18 5.43
N LEU A 156 14.36 0.38 5.57
CA LEU A 156 15.32 0.11 4.51
C LEU A 156 14.95 -1.16 3.73
N PHE A 157 15.01 -1.03 2.42
CA PHE A 157 14.82 -2.09 1.47
C PHE A 157 15.95 -2.07 0.45
N TYR A 158 16.27 -3.21 -0.13
CA TYR A 158 17.37 -3.38 -1.07
C TYR A 158 16.83 -3.92 -2.38
N ALA A 159 16.95 -3.13 -3.44
CA ALA A 159 16.70 -3.61 -4.79
C ALA A 159 17.98 -4.26 -5.32
N CYS A 160 17.92 -5.56 -5.58
CA CYS A 160 19.06 -6.35 -6.02
C CYS A 160 18.71 -7.06 -7.33
N ALA A 161 19.65 -7.10 -8.27
CA ALA A 161 19.56 -8.02 -9.39
C ALA A 161 19.87 -9.44 -8.90
N ASP A 162 18.96 -10.37 -9.13
CA ASP A 162 19.22 -11.80 -8.99
C ASP A 162 20.22 -12.28 -10.06
N VAL A 163 20.84 -13.45 -9.88
CA VAL A 163 21.79 -14.08 -10.82
C VAL A 163 21.24 -14.23 -12.25
N ASN A 164 19.92 -14.22 -12.40
CA ASN A 164 19.22 -14.27 -13.69
C ASN A 164 18.88 -12.87 -14.27
N GLY A 165 19.35 -11.78 -13.65
CA GLY A 165 19.01 -10.40 -14.02
C GLY A 165 17.62 -9.94 -13.55
N LEU A 166 16.93 -10.74 -12.73
CA LEU A 166 15.61 -10.40 -12.20
C LEU A 166 15.76 -9.53 -10.95
N ASN A 167 15.27 -8.30 -10.99
CA ASN A 167 15.35 -7.40 -9.85
C ASN A 167 14.31 -7.79 -8.78
N GLY A 168 14.77 -8.08 -7.57
CA GLY A 168 13.94 -8.34 -6.40
C GLY A 168 14.13 -7.29 -5.31
N MET A 169 13.11 -7.10 -4.49
CA MET A 169 13.15 -6.29 -3.27
C MET A 169 13.38 -7.18 -2.06
N PHE A 170 14.42 -6.84 -1.31
CA PHE A 170 14.88 -7.57 -0.14
C PHE A 170 14.94 -6.65 1.07
N LEU A 171 14.93 -7.23 2.27
CA LEU A 171 15.07 -6.50 3.52
C LEU A 171 15.82 -7.34 4.56
N PHE A 172 16.31 -6.67 5.60
CA PHE A 172 16.90 -7.29 6.78
C PHE A 172 16.13 -6.79 8.00
N LEU A 173 15.93 -7.64 9.01
CA LEU A 173 15.31 -7.25 10.30
C LEU A 173 16.35 -6.73 11.31
N GLN A 174 17.62 -6.70 10.92
CA GLN A 174 18.73 -6.23 11.74
C GLN A 174 19.61 -5.36 10.85
N CYS A 175 20.27 -4.36 11.42
CA CYS A 175 21.21 -3.54 10.67
C CYS A 175 22.25 -4.44 10.00
N SER A 176 22.34 -4.32 8.67
CA SER A 176 23.36 -4.97 7.87
C SER A 176 23.98 -3.93 6.93
N PRO A 177 25.27 -4.09 6.58
CA PRO A 177 25.86 -3.27 5.53
C PRO A 177 25.13 -3.51 4.20
N PRO A 178 24.97 -2.49 3.34
CA PRO A 178 24.40 -2.65 2.02
C PRO A 178 25.11 -3.76 1.24
N PRO A 179 24.37 -4.79 0.77
CA PRO A 179 24.96 -5.90 0.04
C PRO A 179 25.58 -5.44 -1.30
N PRO A 180 26.68 -6.07 -1.76
CA PRO A 180 27.31 -5.73 -3.03
C PRO A 180 26.33 -5.83 -4.21
N GLY A 181 26.28 -4.81 -5.06
CA GLY A 181 25.42 -4.79 -6.25
C GLY A 181 23.94 -4.48 -5.98
N CYS A 182 23.56 -4.21 -4.73
CA CYS A 182 22.21 -3.80 -4.36
C CYS A 182 22.10 -2.28 -4.15
N THR A 183 20.94 -1.72 -4.48
CA THR A 183 20.65 -0.30 -4.24
C THR A 183 19.69 -0.18 -3.06
N PRO A 184 20.03 0.58 -1.99
CA PRO A 184 19.13 0.81 -0.87
C PRO A 184 18.03 1.80 -1.25
N PHE A 185 16.81 1.54 -0.77
CA PHE A 185 15.64 2.38 -0.93
C PHE A 185 14.87 2.47 0.39
N THR A 186 14.34 3.65 0.68
CA THR A 186 13.17 3.79 1.55
C THR A 186 11.92 3.84 0.67
N VAL A 187 10.83 3.23 1.12
CA VAL A 187 9.58 3.15 0.35
C VAL A 187 8.54 4.03 1.01
N HIS A 188 7.88 4.88 0.22
CA HIS A 188 7.01 5.93 0.72
C HIS A 188 5.64 5.95 0.02
N SER A 189 4.60 6.30 0.78
CA SER A 189 3.30 6.70 0.25
C SER A 189 3.13 8.20 0.46
N PHE A 190 3.22 8.99 -0.62
CA PHE A 190 3.03 10.45 -0.56
C PHE A 190 1.60 10.90 -0.89
N SER A 191 0.79 10.02 -1.49
CA SER A 191 -0.63 10.29 -1.79
C SER A 191 -1.55 10.00 -0.60
N SER A 192 -1.03 9.37 0.45
CA SER A 192 -1.77 9.15 1.69
C SER A 192 -1.63 10.37 2.60
N ASN A 193 -2.66 11.22 2.65
CA ASN A 193 -2.81 12.28 3.67
C ASN A 193 -3.08 11.68 5.07
N ARG A 194 -2.25 10.73 5.52
CA ARG A 194 -2.21 10.29 6.93
C ARG A 194 -1.23 11.17 7.69
N MET A 195 -1.52 12.46 7.74
CA MET A 195 -1.06 13.35 8.80
C MET A 195 -2.28 13.70 9.64
N THR A 196 -2.70 12.78 10.50
CA THR A 196 -3.43 12.96 11.79
C THR A 196 -4.03 11.63 12.21
#